data_AF-A0A0B1T3K4-F1
#
_entry.id   AF-A0A0B1T3K4-F1
#
_cell.length_a   1.000
_cell.length_b   1.000
_cell.length_c   1.000
_cell.angle_alpha   90.00
_cell.angle_beta   90.00
_cell.angle_gamma   90.00
#
_symmetry.space_group_name_H-M   'P 1'
#
loop_
_entity.id
_entity.type
_entity.pdbx_description
1 polymer ?
#
loop_
_entity_poly.entity_id
_entity_poly.type
_entity_poly.pdbx_seq_one_letter_code
_entity_poly.pdbx_strand_id
1 'polypeptide(L)'
;MTIPGTQPELSSLMLYSHTDVVPTFKDQWKYDPYAAHKDENGDIYGRGAQDMKCVGSQYFEAIRRHFQRGNKQWLRTIHIVWGPDEEIAGIDGMAKFCEMDEFRELNIGFVLDEGLASESSEYKVYYAERCPWWLKVTCTGSPGHGSKFISNTAAEKLHKLISQTLAFREEQRLILESDPSKTLGDVATLNLTIIEGGVQVNVLPEKFTACKLQYSRG
;
A
#
# COMPACT_ATOMS: atom_id res chain seq x y z
N MET A 1 -20.12 5.19 9.54
CA MET A 1 -21.47 4.72 9.97
C MET A 1 -21.30 3.94 11.26
N THR A 2 -22.20 4.12 12.24
CA THR A 2 -22.15 3.38 13.52
C THR A 2 -23.44 2.61 13.74
N ILE A 3 -23.31 1.34 14.11
CA ILE A 3 -24.41 0.48 14.52
C ILE A 3 -24.20 0.14 16.00
N PRO A 4 -24.99 0.71 16.92
CA PRO A 4 -24.85 0.44 18.35
C PRO A 4 -25.05 -1.04 18.67
N GLY A 5 -24.18 -1.59 19.52
CA GLY A 5 -24.34 -2.93 20.08
C GLY A 5 -25.34 -2.95 21.24
N THR A 6 -25.73 -4.14 21.67
CA THR A 6 -26.51 -4.34 22.91
C THR A 6 -25.68 -4.07 24.17
N GLN A 7 -24.36 -4.15 24.07
CA GLN A 7 -23.39 -3.90 25.15
C GLN A 7 -22.33 -2.90 24.65
N PRO A 8 -22.66 -1.59 24.59
CA PRO A 8 -21.79 -0.55 24.03
C PRO A 8 -20.51 -0.31 24.83
N GLU A 9 -20.43 -0.78 26.08
CA GLU A 9 -19.25 -0.75 26.92
C GLU A 9 -18.15 -1.71 26.46
N LEU A 10 -18.50 -2.75 25.69
CA LEU A 10 -17.53 -3.66 25.10
C LEU A 10 -16.80 -2.98 23.94
N SER A 11 -15.51 -3.28 23.79
CA SER A 11 -14.73 -2.79 22.64
C SER A 11 -15.40 -3.14 21.31
N SER A 12 -15.44 -2.18 20.41
CA SER A 12 -16.18 -2.24 19.15
C SER A 12 -15.39 -2.95 18.04
N LEU A 13 -16.10 -3.28 16.96
CA LEU A 13 -15.54 -3.78 15.71
C LEU A 13 -15.50 -2.63 14.69
N MET A 14 -14.34 -2.35 14.12
CA MET A 14 -14.23 -1.52 12.92
C MET A 14 -14.18 -2.40 11.67
N LEU A 15 -15.01 -2.06 10.69
CA LEU A 15 -14.94 -2.54 9.32
C LEU A 15 -14.39 -1.38 8.49
N TYR A 16 -13.12 -1.44 8.12
CA TYR A 16 -12.42 -0.35 7.46
C TYR A 16 -12.23 -0.63 5.96
N SER A 17 -12.33 0.42 5.15
CA SER A 17 -12.04 0.38 3.72
C SER A 17 -11.42 1.70 3.30
N HIS A 18 -10.28 1.69 2.63
CA HIS A 18 -9.76 2.91 2.02
C HIS A 18 -10.53 3.27 0.73
N THR A 19 -10.39 4.52 0.30
CA THR A 19 -11.14 5.08 -0.84
C THR A 19 -10.26 5.71 -1.91
N ASP A 20 -9.03 6.05 -1.55
CA ASP A 20 -7.98 6.42 -2.47
C ASP A 20 -7.59 5.24 -3.36
N VAL A 21 -6.85 5.56 -4.42
CA VAL A 21 -6.45 4.58 -5.43
C VAL A 21 -5.11 4.99 -6.02
N VAL A 22 -4.25 4.03 -6.35
CA VAL A 22 -3.03 4.36 -7.11
C VAL A 22 -3.32 4.97 -8.49
N PRO A 23 -2.39 5.83 -9.00
CA PRO A 23 -2.41 6.31 -10.38
C PRO A 23 -2.45 5.19 -11.42
N THR A 24 -2.81 5.54 -12.66
CA THR A 24 -2.82 4.57 -13.74
C THR A 24 -2.52 5.17 -15.10
N PHE A 25 -1.96 4.35 -15.99
CA PHE A 25 -1.72 4.69 -17.39
C PHE A 25 -2.96 4.30 -18.21
N LYS A 26 -3.88 5.25 -18.44
CA LYS A 26 -5.16 4.98 -19.11
C LYS A 26 -5.03 4.23 -20.42
N ASP A 27 -4.02 4.53 -21.21
CA ASP A 27 -3.78 3.91 -22.53
C ASP A 27 -3.43 2.41 -22.45
N GLN A 28 -3.11 1.89 -21.25
CA GLN A 28 -2.85 0.47 -21.02
C GLN A 28 -4.11 -0.29 -20.58
N TRP A 29 -5.24 0.38 -20.41
CA TRP A 29 -6.49 -0.28 -20.03
C TRP A 29 -7.34 -0.62 -21.24
N LYS A 30 -7.94 -1.82 -21.20
CA LYS A 30 -8.95 -2.23 -22.18
C LYS A 30 -10.23 -1.41 -22.08
N TYR A 31 -10.60 -0.97 -20.87
CA TYR A 31 -11.78 -0.16 -20.57
C TYR A 31 -11.37 1.06 -19.75
N ASP A 32 -12.14 2.15 -19.77
CA ASP A 32 -11.82 3.32 -18.94
C ASP A 32 -11.73 2.89 -17.45
N PRO A 33 -10.57 3.09 -16.77
CA PRO A 33 -10.36 2.66 -15.40
C PRO A 33 -11.32 3.30 -14.40
N TYR A 34 -11.98 4.41 -14.74
CA TYR A 34 -12.87 5.12 -13.82
C TYR A 34 -14.35 5.00 -14.21
N ALA A 35 -14.68 4.23 -15.25
CA ALA A 35 -16.06 4.03 -15.70
C ALA A 35 -16.78 2.86 -15.01
N ALA A 36 -16.05 2.02 -14.26
CA ALA A 36 -16.57 0.78 -13.67
C ALA A 36 -17.30 -0.10 -14.71
N HIS A 37 -16.65 -0.33 -15.85
CA HIS A 37 -17.23 -1.11 -16.95
C HIS A 37 -17.51 -2.53 -16.47
N LYS A 38 -18.76 -2.98 -16.65
CA LYS A 38 -19.15 -4.37 -16.37
C LYS A 38 -19.32 -5.11 -17.68
N ASP A 39 -18.60 -6.21 -17.86
CA ASP A 39 -18.70 -7.02 -19.06
C ASP A 39 -19.88 -8.01 -19.03
N GLU A 40 -19.97 -8.85 -20.06
CA GLU A 40 -21.03 -9.84 -20.24
C GLU A 40 -20.97 -10.99 -19.21
N ASN A 41 -19.78 -11.28 -18.66
CA ASN A 41 -19.61 -12.27 -17.60
C ASN A 41 -19.97 -11.70 -16.22
N GLY A 42 -20.14 -10.38 -16.12
CA GLY A 42 -20.44 -9.66 -14.89
C GLY A 42 -19.20 -9.13 -14.17
N ASP A 43 -18.01 -9.27 -14.77
CA ASP A 43 -16.76 -8.76 -14.21
C ASP A 43 -16.72 -7.24 -14.31
N ILE A 44 -16.32 -6.58 -13.22
CA ILE A 44 -16.25 -5.11 -13.14
C ILE A 44 -14.79 -4.67 -13.24
N TYR A 45 -14.48 -3.95 -14.31
CA TYR A 45 -13.18 -3.36 -14.57
C TYR A 45 -13.19 -1.91 -14.11
N GLY A 46 -12.39 -1.62 -13.08
CA GLY A 46 -12.19 -0.27 -12.58
C GLY A 46 -11.04 -0.17 -11.60
N ARG A 47 -10.30 0.93 -11.64
CA ARG A 47 -9.33 1.29 -10.62
C ARG A 47 -10.06 1.48 -9.29
N GLY A 48 -9.59 0.79 -8.26
CA GLY A 48 -10.26 0.76 -6.97
C GLY A 48 -11.23 -0.40 -6.80
N ALA A 49 -11.61 -1.10 -7.88
CA ALA A 49 -12.66 -2.12 -7.80
C ALA A 49 -12.23 -3.31 -6.93
N GLN A 50 -11.03 -3.85 -7.16
CA GLN A 50 -10.47 -4.95 -6.37
C GLN A 50 -9.77 -4.46 -5.09
N ASP A 51 -9.05 -3.34 -5.18
CA ASP A 51 -8.27 -2.76 -4.09
C ASP A 51 -8.76 -1.32 -3.84
N MET A 52 -9.60 -1.08 -2.83
CA MET A 52 -10.29 -2.11 -2.02
C MET A 52 -11.81 -1.89 -1.92
N LYS A 53 -12.40 -1.17 -2.88
CA LYS A 53 -13.83 -0.78 -2.81
C LYS A 53 -14.79 -1.96 -2.79
N CYS A 54 -14.39 -3.12 -3.32
CA CYS A 54 -15.18 -4.35 -3.19
C CYS A 54 -15.37 -4.77 -1.73
N VAL A 55 -14.34 -4.63 -0.88
CA VAL A 55 -14.39 -5.00 0.55
C VAL A 55 -15.38 -4.10 1.30
N GLY A 56 -15.29 -2.78 1.11
CA GLY A 56 -16.27 -1.84 1.66
C GLY A 56 -17.71 -2.12 1.19
N SER A 57 -17.87 -2.50 -0.09
CA SER A 57 -19.18 -2.89 -0.65
C SER A 57 -19.72 -4.18 -0.03
N GLN A 58 -18.85 -5.17 0.23
CA GLN A 58 -19.19 -6.42 0.89
C GLN A 58 -19.67 -6.19 2.33
N TYR A 59 -19.02 -5.30 3.09
CA TYR A 59 -19.46 -4.94 4.44
C TYR A 59 -20.88 -4.36 4.45
N PHE A 60 -21.15 -3.41 3.55
CA PHE A 60 -22.50 -2.85 3.42
C PHE A 60 -23.53 -3.90 3.04
N GLU A 61 -23.23 -4.74 2.05
CA GLU A 61 -24.17 -5.76 1.57
C GLU A 61 -24.43 -6.83 2.64
N ALA A 62 -23.42 -7.23 3.42
CA ALA A 62 -23.57 -8.14 4.54
C ALA A 62 -24.53 -7.56 5.59
N ILE A 63 -24.27 -6.33 6.05
CA ILE A 63 -25.12 -5.65 7.04
C ILE A 63 -26.55 -5.48 6.52
N ARG A 64 -26.71 -5.06 5.26
CA ARG A 64 -28.02 -4.92 4.61
C ARG A 64 -28.79 -6.24 4.62
N ARG A 65 -28.14 -7.36 4.28
CA ARG A 65 -28.76 -8.71 4.32
C ARG A 65 -29.14 -9.12 5.74
N HIS A 66 -28.31 -8.84 6.74
CA HIS A 66 -28.64 -9.10 8.14
C HIS A 66 -29.87 -8.32 8.59
N PHE A 67 -29.95 -7.03 8.25
CA PHE A 67 -31.11 -6.19 8.57
C PHE A 67 -32.40 -6.69 7.92
N GLN A 68 -32.34 -7.14 6.66
CA GLN A 68 -33.50 -7.72 5.96
C GLN A 68 -33.99 -9.02 6.60
N ARG A 69 -33.09 -9.79 7.23
CA ARG A 69 -33.42 -11.02 7.97
C ARG A 69 -33.90 -10.76 9.40
N GLY A 70 -33.99 -9.50 9.83
CA GLY A 70 -34.38 -9.10 11.18
C GLY A 70 -33.23 -9.03 12.19
N ASN A 71 -32.01 -9.39 11.79
CA ASN A 71 -30.82 -9.33 12.64
C ASN A 71 -30.25 -7.90 12.61
N LYS A 72 -30.79 -7.03 13.46
CA LYS A 72 -30.46 -5.59 13.48
C LYS A 72 -29.55 -5.15 14.63
N GLN A 73 -29.25 -6.06 15.55
CA GLN A 73 -28.37 -5.79 16.68
C GLN A 73 -27.36 -6.91 16.86
N TRP A 74 -26.18 -6.50 17.31
CA TRP A 74 -25.05 -7.37 17.68
C TRP A 74 -24.61 -7.04 19.10
N LEU A 75 -23.79 -7.92 19.69
CA LEU A 75 -23.29 -7.71 21.04
C LEU A 75 -22.44 -6.43 21.15
N ARG A 76 -21.48 -6.27 20.23
CA ARG A 76 -20.55 -5.14 20.17
C ARG A 76 -21.05 -4.10 19.17
N THR A 77 -20.70 -2.84 19.40
CA THR A 77 -20.88 -1.77 18.41
C THR A 77 -20.05 -2.07 17.16
N ILE A 78 -20.62 -1.80 15.98
CA ILE A 78 -19.94 -1.93 14.70
C ILE A 78 -19.78 -0.53 14.09
N HIS A 79 -18.55 -0.15 13.78
CA HIS A 79 -18.23 1.04 13.02
C HIS A 79 -17.81 0.63 11.61
N ILE A 80 -18.43 1.24 10.61
CA ILE A 80 -17.95 1.14 9.23
C ILE A 80 -17.29 2.47 8.88
N VAL A 81 -16.02 2.43 8.52
CA VAL A 81 -15.15 3.59 8.33
C VAL A 81 -14.53 3.55 6.94
N TRP A 82 -14.60 4.69 6.25
CA TRP A 82 -13.92 4.88 4.97
C TRP A 82 -12.83 5.92 5.13
N GLY A 83 -11.59 5.52 4.89
CA GLY A 83 -10.43 6.40 5.04
C GLY A 83 -9.81 6.80 3.70
N PRO A 84 -9.08 7.92 3.67
CA PRO A 84 -8.20 8.28 2.57
C PRO A 84 -6.75 7.89 2.87
N ASP A 85 -5.91 8.10 1.85
CA ASP A 85 -4.44 8.10 1.87
C ASP A 85 -3.76 6.79 2.26
N GLU A 86 -4.45 5.64 2.28
CA GLU A 86 -3.84 4.35 2.60
C GLU A 86 -2.66 4.04 1.66
N GLU A 87 -2.84 4.29 0.36
CA GLU A 87 -1.87 3.98 -0.71
C GLU A 87 -0.56 4.80 -0.60
N ILE A 88 -0.60 5.84 0.24
CA ILE A 88 0.53 6.71 0.58
C ILE A 88 0.83 6.72 2.09
N ALA A 89 0.52 5.62 2.78
CA ALA A 89 0.82 5.30 4.17
C ALA A 89 -0.09 5.91 5.24
N GLY A 90 -1.23 6.46 4.84
CA GLY A 90 -2.26 6.98 5.74
C GLY A 90 -1.81 8.15 6.63
N ILE A 91 -0.71 8.84 6.29
CA ILE A 91 -0.11 9.89 7.13
C ILE A 91 -1.13 11.01 7.40
N ASP A 92 -1.80 11.48 6.35
CA ASP A 92 -2.84 12.51 6.48
C ASP A 92 -4.25 11.92 6.65
N GLY A 93 -4.38 10.59 6.57
CA GLY A 93 -5.61 9.82 6.77
C GLY A 93 -5.69 9.17 8.16
N MET A 94 -5.64 7.84 8.22
CA MET A 94 -5.84 7.07 9.45
C MET A 94 -4.86 7.44 10.57
N ALA A 95 -3.59 7.75 10.25
CA ALA A 95 -2.59 8.07 11.26
C ALA A 95 -3.00 9.29 12.10
N LYS A 96 -3.43 10.38 11.44
CA LYS A 96 -3.97 11.56 12.12
C LYS A 96 -5.28 11.27 12.84
N PHE A 97 -6.18 10.49 12.23
CA PHE A 97 -7.45 10.17 12.84
C PHE A 97 -7.26 9.43 14.18
N CYS A 98 -6.32 8.49 14.24
CA CYS A 98 -5.96 7.77 15.48
C CYS A 98 -5.49 8.68 16.64
N GLU A 99 -5.01 9.89 16.34
CA GLU A 99 -4.59 10.86 17.36
C GLU A 99 -5.75 11.68 17.95
N MET A 100 -6.91 11.68 17.27
CA MET A 100 -8.09 12.47 17.64
C MET A 100 -8.91 11.80 18.75
N ASP A 101 -9.63 12.62 19.53
CA ASP A 101 -10.52 12.10 20.60
C ASP A 101 -11.69 11.31 20.02
N GLU A 102 -12.17 11.71 18.85
CA GLU A 102 -13.22 11.03 18.10
C GLU A 102 -12.86 9.57 17.80
N PHE A 103 -11.59 9.27 17.51
CA PHE A 103 -11.14 7.89 17.32
C PHE A 103 -11.14 7.10 18.64
N ARG A 104 -10.70 7.73 19.74
CA ARG A 104 -10.72 7.12 21.08
C ARG A 104 -12.15 6.78 21.51
N GLU A 105 -13.10 7.65 21.21
CA GLU A 105 -14.53 7.46 21.49
C GLU A 105 -15.14 6.26 20.76
N LEU A 106 -14.57 5.83 19.63
CA LEU A 106 -15.04 4.64 18.93
C LEU A 106 -14.77 3.34 19.73
N ASN A 107 -13.91 3.36 20.75
CA ASN A 107 -13.60 2.20 21.61
C ASN A 107 -13.21 0.94 20.81
N ILE A 108 -12.39 1.11 19.76
CA ILE A 108 -12.05 0.04 18.82
C ILE A 108 -11.24 -1.06 19.52
N GLY A 109 -11.75 -2.30 19.49
CA GLY A 109 -11.02 -3.48 19.98
C GLY A 109 -10.50 -4.38 18.87
N PHE A 110 -11.10 -4.33 17.70
CA PHE A 110 -10.71 -5.14 16.55
C PHE A 110 -11.04 -4.41 15.24
N VAL A 111 -10.18 -4.57 14.24
CA VAL A 111 -10.33 -3.99 12.90
C VAL A 111 -10.29 -5.11 11.87
N LEU A 112 -11.24 -5.09 10.93
CA LEU A 112 -11.12 -5.81 9.66
C LEU A 112 -10.81 -4.79 8.57
N ASP A 113 -9.66 -5.00 7.92
CA ASP A 113 -9.09 -4.15 6.88
C ASP A 113 -8.92 -4.95 5.57
N GLU A 114 -8.20 -4.40 4.60
CA GLU A 114 -7.81 -5.02 3.36
C GLU A 114 -7.13 -6.36 3.58
N GLY A 115 -7.40 -7.28 2.65
CA GLY A 115 -6.69 -8.52 2.50
C GLY A 115 -6.57 -8.87 1.03
N LEU A 116 -5.90 -9.97 0.73
CA LEU A 116 -5.78 -10.42 -0.66
C LEU A 116 -7.14 -10.84 -1.22
N ALA A 117 -7.38 -10.44 -2.47
CA ALA A 117 -8.50 -10.95 -3.26
C ALA A 117 -8.44 -12.49 -3.36
N SER A 118 -9.61 -13.12 -3.29
CA SER A 118 -9.78 -14.56 -3.45
C SER A 118 -10.83 -14.84 -4.51
N GLU A 119 -10.50 -15.75 -5.44
CA GLU A 119 -11.45 -16.25 -6.45
C GLU A 119 -12.35 -17.36 -5.89
N SER A 120 -12.04 -17.87 -4.70
CA SER A 120 -12.79 -18.94 -4.03
C SER A 120 -13.51 -18.43 -2.78
N SER A 121 -14.23 -19.34 -2.11
CA SER A 121 -14.87 -19.05 -0.82
C SER A 121 -13.89 -19.08 0.37
N GLU A 122 -12.59 -19.22 0.10
CA GLU A 122 -11.55 -19.26 1.12
C GLU A 122 -10.96 -17.87 1.30
N TYR A 123 -10.90 -17.40 2.55
CA TYR A 123 -10.35 -16.09 2.90
C TYR A 123 -9.12 -16.28 3.76
N LYS A 124 -8.03 -15.61 3.39
CA LYS A 124 -6.79 -15.60 4.18
C LYS A 124 -6.89 -14.53 5.25
N VAL A 125 -6.61 -14.92 6.49
CA VAL A 125 -6.55 -13.99 7.61
C VAL A 125 -5.09 -13.65 7.86
N TYR A 126 -4.77 -12.37 7.73
CA TYR A 126 -3.45 -11.82 8.05
C TYR A 126 -3.54 -11.13 9.41
N TYR A 127 -2.59 -11.41 10.29
CA TYR A 127 -2.49 -10.79 11.62
C TYR A 127 -1.20 -9.97 11.78
N ALA A 128 -0.40 -9.91 10.73
CA ALA A 128 0.83 -9.14 10.64
C ALA A 128 1.03 -8.70 9.19
N GLU A 129 1.58 -7.51 9.03
CA GLU A 129 1.93 -6.94 7.74
C GLU A 129 3.37 -6.44 7.77
N ARG A 130 4.01 -6.41 6.60
CA ARG A 130 5.37 -5.91 6.47
C ARG A 130 5.33 -4.38 6.46
N CYS A 131 6.11 -3.73 7.32
CA CYS A 131 6.16 -2.28 7.36
C CYS A 131 7.02 -1.73 6.19
N PRO A 132 6.45 -0.96 5.24
CA PRO A 132 7.22 -0.34 4.18
C PRO A 132 7.99 0.88 4.70
N TRP A 133 9.28 0.97 4.40
CA TRP A 133 10.07 2.19 4.58
C TRP A 133 10.40 2.73 3.21
N TRP A 134 10.03 3.98 2.92
CA TRP A 134 10.43 4.67 1.70
C TRP A 134 11.60 5.61 1.98
N LEU A 135 12.78 5.26 1.47
CA LEU A 135 13.99 6.07 1.64
C LEU A 135 14.27 6.90 0.39
N LYS A 136 14.72 8.14 0.61
CA LYS A 136 15.29 9.02 -0.42
C LYS A 136 16.79 9.12 -0.23
N VAL A 137 17.55 8.55 -1.15
CA VAL A 137 19.02 8.59 -1.12
C VAL A 137 19.51 9.61 -2.15
N THR A 138 20.30 10.58 -1.70
CA THR A 138 20.89 11.59 -2.58
C THR A 138 22.39 11.35 -2.70
N CYS A 139 22.84 11.03 -3.91
CA CYS A 139 24.24 10.87 -4.28
C CYS A 139 24.76 12.20 -4.82
N THR A 140 25.59 12.92 -4.05
CA THR A 140 26.21 14.17 -4.48
C THR A 140 27.61 13.94 -5.05
N GLY A 141 28.04 14.77 -6.00
CA GLY A 141 29.37 14.69 -6.59
C GLY A 141 29.79 15.95 -7.32
N SER A 142 31.01 15.93 -7.83
CA SER A 142 31.63 17.08 -8.48
C SER A 142 30.99 17.34 -9.86
N PRO A 143 30.36 18.51 -10.09
CA PRO A 143 29.84 18.87 -11.40
C PRO A 143 30.96 19.36 -12.33
N GLY A 144 30.67 19.41 -13.64
CA GLY A 144 31.52 20.07 -14.62
C GLY A 144 31.26 19.59 -16.05
N HIS A 145 32.10 20.00 -16.99
CA HIS A 145 31.88 19.69 -18.40
C HIS A 145 32.05 18.18 -18.67
N GLY A 146 31.07 17.56 -19.33
CA GLY A 146 31.03 16.12 -19.61
C GLY A 146 32.16 15.60 -20.51
N SER A 147 32.93 16.50 -21.13
CA SER A 147 34.15 16.17 -21.89
C SER A 147 35.41 16.06 -21.03
N LYS A 148 35.30 16.13 -19.69
CA LYS A 148 36.41 16.03 -18.75
C LYS A 148 36.27 14.79 -17.87
N PHE A 149 37.39 14.18 -17.51
CA PHE A 149 37.46 13.09 -16.54
C PHE A 149 37.44 13.64 -15.10
N ILE A 150 36.27 14.12 -14.68
CA ILE A 150 36.07 14.61 -13.30
C ILE A 150 35.87 13.41 -12.39
N SER A 151 36.55 13.40 -11.23
CA SER A 151 36.42 12.37 -10.21
C SER A 151 35.36 12.71 -9.16
N ASN A 152 34.91 11.70 -8.41
CA ASN A 152 33.93 11.82 -7.33
C ASN A 152 32.58 12.34 -7.87
N THR A 153 32.13 11.77 -8.98
CA THR A 153 30.88 12.17 -9.64
C THR A 153 29.66 11.61 -8.92
N ALA A 154 28.52 12.29 -9.07
CA ALA A 154 27.25 11.77 -8.57
C ALA A 154 26.90 10.42 -9.23
N ALA A 155 27.28 10.23 -10.50
CA ALA A 155 27.05 9.02 -11.27
C ALA A 155 27.81 7.81 -10.70
N GLU A 156 29.09 7.96 -10.33
CA GLU A 156 29.88 6.87 -9.72
C GLU A 156 29.23 6.37 -8.43
N LYS A 157 28.74 7.29 -7.60
CA LYS A 157 28.06 6.96 -6.34
C LYS A 157 26.69 6.34 -6.57
N LEU A 158 25.93 6.86 -7.54
CA LEU A 158 24.64 6.28 -7.93
C LEU A 158 24.84 4.84 -8.45
N HIS A 159 25.84 4.61 -9.29
CA HIS A 159 26.18 3.28 -9.77
C HIS A 159 26.48 2.32 -8.61
N LYS A 160 27.28 2.75 -7.63
CA LYS A 160 27.53 1.96 -6.41
C LYS A 160 26.23 1.64 -5.65
N LEU A 161 25.36 2.62 -5.47
CA LEU A 161 24.07 2.44 -4.80
C LEU A 161 23.19 1.42 -5.53
N ILE A 162 23.06 1.53 -6.85
CA ILE A 162 22.29 0.60 -7.68
C ILE A 162 22.84 -0.81 -7.54
N SER A 163 24.15 -0.98 -7.72
CA SER A 163 24.80 -2.28 -7.66
C SER A 163 24.64 -2.95 -6.30
N GLN A 164 24.82 -2.20 -5.20
CA GLN A 164 24.60 -2.73 -3.85
C GLN A 164 23.13 -3.08 -3.59
N THR A 165 22.20 -2.27 -4.09
CA THR A 165 20.76 -2.55 -3.94
C THR A 165 20.36 -3.82 -4.67
N LEU A 166 20.82 -4.00 -5.91
CA LEU A 166 20.52 -5.19 -6.70
C LEU A 166 21.17 -6.45 -6.11
N ALA A 167 22.41 -6.34 -5.60
CA ALA A 167 23.09 -7.44 -4.93
C ALA A 167 22.34 -7.89 -3.68
N PHE A 168 21.91 -6.96 -2.83
CA PHE A 168 21.11 -7.28 -1.63
C PHE A 168 19.76 -7.91 -2.00
N ARG A 169 19.08 -7.38 -3.02
CA ARG A 169 17.83 -7.97 -3.50
C ARG A 169 18.02 -9.43 -3.92
N GLU A 170 19.09 -9.72 -4.65
CA GLU A 170 19.40 -11.06 -5.11
C GLU A 170 19.71 -12.01 -3.93
N GLU A 171 20.47 -11.53 -2.95
CA GLU A 171 20.71 -12.27 -1.70
C GLU A 171 19.39 -12.68 -1.01
N GLN A 172 18.44 -11.75 -0.88
CA GLN A 172 17.14 -12.02 -0.25
C GLN A 172 16.27 -12.98 -1.11
N ARG A 173 16.33 -12.86 -2.44
CA ARG A 173 15.66 -13.78 -3.36
C ARG A 173 16.18 -15.21 -3.18
N LEU A 174 17.50 -15.38 -3.11
CA LEU A 174 18.13 -16.68 -2.91
C LEU A 174 17.76 -17.29 -1.55
N ILE A 175 17.68 -16.49 -0.48
CA ILE A 175 17.19 -16.97 0.83
C ILE A 175 15.76 -17.51 0.71
N LEU A 176 14.87 -16.80 0.03
CA LEU A 176 13.49 -17.23 -0.17
C LEU A 176 13.40 -18.53 -1.00
N GLU A 177 14.15 -18.63 -2.09
CA GLU A 177 14.09 -19.79 -2.99
C GLU A 177 14.80 -21.02 -2.44
N SER A 178 15.79 -20.84 -1.58
CA SER A 178 16.55 -21.95 -0.98
C SER A 178 15.76 -22.76 0.04
N ASP A 179 14.63 -22.24 0.54
CA ASP A 179 13.83 -22.89 1.58
C ASP A 179 12.34 -22.78 1.28
N PRO A 180 11.69 -23.87 0.82
CA PRO A 180 10.26 -23.88 0.51
C PRO A 180 9.34 -23.60 1.70
N SER A 181 9.84 -23.65 2.94
CA SER A 181 9.07 -23.28 4.13
C SER A 181 8.98 -21.77 4.35
N LYS A 182 9.86 -20.99 3.70
CA LYS A 182 9.84 -19.53 3.79
C LYS A 182 8.79 -18.93 2.87
N THR A 183 8.23 -17.83 3.35
CA THR A 183 7.31 -16.97 2.62
C THR A 183 7.95 -15.62 2.37
N LEU A 184 7.29 -14.77 1.58
CA LEU A 184 7.78 -13.41 1.33
C LEU A 184 7.91 -12.57 2.63
N GLY A 185 7.17 -12.92 3.69
CA GLY A 185 7.26 -12.28 4.99
C GLY A 185 8.60 -12.54 5.71
N ASP A 186 9.28 -13.65 5.39
CA ASP A 186 10.51 -14.10 6.06
C ASP A 186 11.79 -13.46 5.49
N VAL A 187 11.67 -12.63 4.45
CA VAL A 187 12.78 -11.96 3.79
C VAL A 187 12.55 -10.46 3.67
N ALA A 188 13.63 -9.70 3.45
CA ALA A 188 13.53 -8.30 3.13
C ALA A 188 13.38 -8.09 1.62
N THR A 189 12.47 -7.22 1.19
CA THR A 189 12.44 -6.73 -0.19
C THR A 189 13.04 -5.34 -0.24
N LEU A 190 13.82 -5.05 -1.28
CA LEU A 190 14.39 -3.73 -1.53
C LEU A 190 14.29 -3.42 -3.03
N ASN A 191 13.65 -2.31 -3.39
CA ASN A 191 13.37 -1.94 -4.77
C ASN A 191 13.76 -0.49 -5.05
N LEU A 192 14.46 -0.21 -6.15
CA LEU A 192 14.66 1.16 -6.65
C LEU A 192 13.55 1.48 -7.64
N THR A 193 12.67 2.42 -7.30
CA THR A 193 11.48 2.71 -8.11
C THR A 193 11.53 4.06 -8.83
N ILE A 194 12.35 5.01 -8.36
CA ILE A 194 12.50 6.33 -8.97
C ILE A 194 13.98 6.74 -8.95
N ILE A 195 14.50 7.24 -10.08
CA ILE A 195 15.84 7.86 -10.19
C ILE A 195 15.71 9.19 -10.94
N GLU A 196 16.26 10.25 -10.36
CA GLU A 196 16.22 11.62 -10.89
C GLU A 196 17.60 12.29 -10.80
N GLY A 197 17.95 13.11 -11.78
CA GLY A 197 19.14 13.98 -11.70
C GLY A 197 19.67 14.42 -13.07
N GLY A 198 20.58 15.39 -13.03
CA GLY A 198 21.11 16.06 -14.21
C GLY A 198 20.30 17.29 -14.63
N VAL A 199 20.95 18.14 -15.42
CA VAL A 199 20.39 19.43 -15.88
C VAL A 199 20.54 19.65 -17.37
N GLN A 200 21.64 19.15 -17.96
CA GLN A 200 21.95 19.32 -19.37
C GLN A 200 22.89 18.21 -19.84
N VAL A 201 22.79 17.82 -21.11
CA VAL A 201 23.53 16.71 -21.72
C VAL A 201 25.05 16.79 -21.60
N ASN A 202 25.64 18.00 -21.55
CA ASN A 202 27.09 18.22 -21.49
C ASN A 202 27.59 18.60 -20.10
N VAL A 203 26.76 18.49 -19.06
CA VAL A 203 27.10 18.84 -17.68
C VAL A 203 26.98 17.62 -16.78
N LEU A 204 28.06 17.25 -16.12
CA LEU A 204 28.05 16.24 -15.07
C LEU A 204 27.15 16.72 -13.92
N PRO A 205 26.20 15.89 -13.45
CA PRO A 205 25.28 16.30 -12.40
C PRO A 205 25.98 16.50 -11.05
N GLU A 206 25.61 17.57 -10.35
CA GLU A 206 25.99 17.78 -8.94
C GLU A 206 25.38 16.70 -8.03
N LYS A 207 24.19 16.20 -8.38
CA LYS A 207 23.51 15.16 -7.62
C LYS A 207 22.62 14.28 -8.49
N PHE A 208 22.49 13.03 -8.04
CA PHE A 208 21.38 12.15 -8.39
C PHE A 208 20.60 11.81 -7.12
N THR A 209 19.31 11.59 -7.28
CA THR A 209 18.41 11.17 -6.23
C THR A 209 17.77 9.86 -6.65
N ALA A 210 17.94 8.82 -5.82
CA ALA A 210 17.17 7.60 -5.89
C ALA A 210 16.05 7.67 -4.85
N CYS A 211 14.82 7.87 -5.31
CA CYS A 211 13.64 7.97 -4.46
C CYS A 211 12.96 6.61 -4.36
N LYS A 212 12.56 6.26 -3.13
CA LYS A 212 11.74 5.10 -2.77
C LYS A 212 12.45 3.77 -2.98
N LEU A 213 13.43 3.52 -2.10
CA LEU A 213 13.73 2.17 -1.64
C LEU A 213 12.55 1.72 -0.78
N GLN A 214 11.75 0.73 -1.21
CA GLN A 214 10.76 0.08 -0.33
C GLN A 214 11.45 -1.06 0.40
N TYR A 215 11.81 -0.84 1.65
CA TYR A 215 12.25 -1.90 2.56
C TYR A 215 11.03 -2.41 3.33
N SER A 216 10.82 -3.72 3.33
CA SER A 216 9.72 -4.36 4.05
C SER A 216 10.27 -5.53 4.84
N ARG A 217 10.00 -5.58 6.15
CA ARG A 217 10.37 -6.68 7.03
C ARG A 217 9.17 -7.03 7.90
N GLY A 218 8.87 -8.33 8.00
CA GLY A 218 7.95 -8.91 8.98
C GLY A 218 8.68 -9.30 10.26
#